data_AF-A0A954WAH9-F1
#
_entry.id   AF-A0A954WAH9-F1
#
_cell.length_a   1.000
_cell.length_b   1.000
_cell.length_c   1.000
_cell.angle_alpha   90.00
_cell.angle_beta   90.00
_cell.angle_gamma   90.00
#
_symmetry.space_group_name_H-M   'P 1'
#
loop_
_entity.id
_entity.type
_entity.pdbx_description
1 polymer ?
#
loop_
_entity_poly.entity_id
_entity_poly.type
_entity_poly.pdbx_seq_one_letter_code
_entity_poly.pdbx_strand_id
1 'polypeptide(L)' 'MKFLEANGFRLLREGANHSIYTDGQKAIPIKRHRQFDRITANELCKQAGLAPKF' A
#
# COMPACT_ATOMS: atom_id res chain seq x y z
N MET A 1 1.45 -5.22 -3.69
CA MET A 1 2.42 -5.28 -2.57
C MET A 1 3.83 -4.98 -3.05
N LYS A 2 4.38 -5.72 -4.04
CA LYS A 2 5.73 -5.47 -4.61
C LYS A 2 6.07 -3.99 -4.90
N PHE A 3 5.13 -3.19 -5.38
CA PHE A 3 5.36 -1.76 -5.62
C PHE A 3 5.63 -0.98 -4.34
N LEU A 4 4.83 -1.18 -3.29
CA LEU A 4 5.01 -0.50 -2.00
C LEU A 4 6.31 -0.93 -1.33
N GLU A 5 6.60 -2.23 -1.34
CA GLU A 5 7.86 -2.79 -0.82
C GLU A 5 9.09 -2.21 -1.54
N ALA A 6 9.01 -2.05 -2.87
CA ALA A 6 10.07 -1.40 -3.66
C ALA A 6 10.21 0.12 -3.36
N ASN A 7 9.19 0.75 -2.80
CA ASN A 7 9.19 2.16 -2.42
C ASN A 7 9.44 2.36 -0.90
N GLY A 8 9.91 1.33 -0.18
CA GLY A 8 10.29 1.43 1.25
C GLY A 8 9.21 1.01 2.25
N PHE A 9 7.98 0.76 1.80
CA PHE A 9 6.90 0.33 2.68
C PHE A 9 7.07 -1.13 3.08
N ARG A 10 7.14 -1.38 4.38
CA ARG A 10 7.19 -2.73 4.97
C ARG A 10 5.87 -3.10 5.62
N LEU A 11 5.59 -4.41 5.68
CA LEU A 11 4.44 -4.92 6.42
C LEU A 11 4.64 -4.63 7.92
N LEU A 12 3.78 -3.81 8.49
CA LEU A 12 3.77 -3.52 9.93
C LEU A 12 2.97 -4.57 10.70
N ARG A 13 1.79 -4.90 10.18
CA ARG A 13 0.82 -5.77 10.83
C ARG A 13 -0.06 -6.43 9.78
N GLU A 14 -0.30 -7.73 9.90
CA GLU A 14 -1.34 -8.40 9.14
C GLU A 14 -2.60 -8.55 10.01
N GLY A 15 -3.72 -8.00 9.56
CA GLY A 15 -5.04 -8.23 10.14
C GLY A 15 -5.84 -9.23 9.30
N ALA A 16 -6.98 -9.69 9.82
CA ALA A 16 -7.80 -10.70 9.14
C ALA A 16 -8.31 -10.28 7.75
N ASN A 17 -8.51 -8.98 7.51
CA ASN A 17 -9.12 -8.46 6.28
C ASN A 17 -8.22 -7.47 5.51
N HIS A 18 -7.24 -6.87 6.18
CA HIS A 18 -6.28 -5.94 5.58
C HIS A 18 -4.91 -6.07 6.24
N SER A 19 -3.88 -5.78 5.47
CA SER A 19 -2.49 -5.73 5.90
C SER A 19 -2.07 -4.27 6.00
N ILE A 20 -1.50 -3.86 7.13
CA ILE A 20 -1.04 -2.49 7.36
C ILE A 20 0.42 -2.41 6.92
N TYR A 21 0.71 -1.52 5.99
CA TYR A 21 2.06 -1.22 5.54
C TYR A 21 2.52 0.11 6.11
N THR A 22 3.79 0.22 6.50
CA THR A 22 4.38 1.46 6.96
C THR A 22 5.74 1.70 6.33
N ASP A 23 6.02 2.95 5.99
CA ASP A 23 7.36 3.43 5.62
C ASP A 23 8.12 4.01 6.84
N GLY A 24 7.52 3.93 8.03
CA GLY A 24 8.05 4.52 9.27
C GLY A 24 7.50 5.92 9.54
N GLN A 25 7.09 6.66 8.51
CA GLN A 25 6.39 7.94 8.67
C GLN A 25 4.87 7.82 8.48
N LYS A 26 4.43 7.00 7.53
CA LYS A 26 3.01 6.82 7.19
C LYS A 26 2.63 5.35 7.28
N ALA A 27 1.50 5.06 7.91
CA ALA A 27 0.91 3.73 7.96
C ALA A 27 -0.37 3.70 7.11
N ILE A 28 -0.46 2.74 6.17
CA ILE A 28 -1.55 2.62 5.22
C ILE A 28 -2.16 1.21 5.32
N PRO A 29 -3.46 1.10 5.59
CA PRO A 29 -4.15 -0.18 5.55
C PRO A 29 -4.42 -0.58 4.09
N ILE A 30 -3.93 -1.75 3.69
CA ILE A 30 -4.08 -2.30 2.35
C ILE A 30 -4.98 -3.52 2.44
N LYS A 31 -6.16 -3.45 1.83
CA LYS A 31 -7.06 -4.60 1.74
C LYS A 31 -6.35 -5.79 1.10
N ARG A 32 -6.68 -6.99 1.56
CA ARG A 32 -6.09 -8.22 1.03
C ARG A 32 -6.67 -8.51 -0.35
N HIS A 33 -6.07 -7.90 -1.37
CA HIS A 33 -6.47 -8.08 -2.76
C HIS A 33 -5.27 -8.55 -3.58
N ARG A 34 -5.49 -9.60 -4.38
CA ARG A 34 -4.48 -10.17 -5.26
C ARG A 34 -4.18 -9.25 -6.45
N GLN A 35 -5.16 -8.43 -6.85
CA GLN A 35 -5.06 -7.38 -7.85
C GLN A 35 -5.88 -6.18 -7.39
N PHE A 36 -5.32 -4.98 -7.56
CA PHE A 36 -5.99 -3.72 -7.28
C PHE A 36 -6.40 -3.10 -8.61
N ASP A 37 -7.62 -2.54 -8.66
CA ASP A 37 -8.01 -1.64 -9.73
C ASP A 37 -7.09 -0.42 -9.79
N ARG A 38 -6.94 0.15 -10.99
CA ARG A 38 -6.07 1.31 -11.23
C ARG A 38 -6.40 2.48 -10.31
N ILE A 39 -7.68 2.69 -10.04
CA ILE A 39 -8.18 3.75 -9.14
C ILE A 39 -7.61 3.52 -7.74
N THR A 40 -7.85 2.32 -7.17
CA THR A 40 -7.37 1.95 -5.84
C THR A 40 -5.84 1.99 -5.74
N ALA A 41 -5.14 1.53 -6.77
CA ALA A 41 -3.68 1.59 -6.81
C ALA A 41 -3.16 3.03 -6.80
N ASN A 42 -3.80 3.94 -7.54
CA ASN A 42 -3.45 5.35 -7.58
C ASN A 42 -3.78 6.08 -6.29
N GLU A 43 -4.91 5.77 -5.66
CA GLU A 43 -5.25 6.31 -4.34
C GLU A 43 -4.26 5.85 -3.27
N LEU A 44 -3.88 4.56 -3.28
CA LEU A 44 -2.83 4.04 -2.39
C LEU A 44 -1.49 4.75 -2.63
N CYS A 45 -1.11 5.00 -3.89
CA CYS A 45 0.09 5.78 -4.21
C CYS A 45 0.00 7.20 -3.66
N LYS A 46 -1.14 7.89 -3.86
CA LYS A 46 -1.36 9.24 -3.32
C LYS A 46 -1.30 9.27 -1.79
N GLN A 47 -1.92 8.31 -1.11
CA GLN A 47 -1.85 8.18 0.35
C GLN A 47 -0.42 7.91 0.83
N ALA A 48 0.32 7.09 0.09
CA ALA A 48 1.73 6.84 0.33
C ALA A 48 2.62 8.07 0.04
N GLY A 49 2.15 9.04 -0.73
CA GLY A 49 2.97 10.13 -1.25
C GLY A 49 3.88 9.69 -2.42
N LEU A 50 3.53 8.58 -3.06
CA LEU A 50 4.20 8.06 -4.25
C LEU A 50 3.53 8.58 -5.51
N ALA A 51 4.33 8.80 -6.56
CA ALA A 51 3.78 9.16 -7.86
C ALA A 51 2.89 8.01 -8.38
N PRO A 52 1.63 8.28 -8.77
CA PRO A 52 0.78 7.27 -9.39
C PRO A 52 1.44 6.80 -10.69
N LYS A 53 1.66 5.50 -10.82
CA LYS A 53 2.32 4.88 -11.99
C LYS A 53 1.34 4.12 -12.90
N PHE A 54 0.04 4.12 -12.57
CA PHE A 54 -0.98 3.28 -13.20
C PHE A 54 -2.19 4.06 -13.70
#